data_AF-A0A2R6DFI3-F1
#
_entry.id   AF-A0A2R6DFI3-F1
#
_cell.length_a   1.000
_cell.length_b   1.000
_cell.length_c   1.000
_cell.angle_alpha   90.00
_cell.angle_beta   90.00
_cell.angle_gamma   90.00
#
_symmetry.space_group_name_H-M   'P 1'
#
loop_
_entity.id
_entity.type
_entity.pdbx_description
1 polymer ?
#
loop_
_entity_poly.entity_id
_entity_poly.type
_entity_poly.pdbx_seq_one_letter_code
_entity_poly.pdbx_strand_id
1 'polypeptide(L)' 'MLDYFDLAANLSAEERLIRDTAREFVEERVRPEIADHFEAGTFPTEIIT' A
#
# COMPACT_ATOMS: atom_id res chain seq x y z
N MET A 1 -3.06 -10.52 -4.21
CA MET A 1 -3.50 -9.64 -5.32
C MET A 1 -3.64 -10.50 -6.55
N LEU A 2 -4.70 -10.30 -7.35
CA LEU A 2 -4.79 -10.95 -8.64
C LEU A 2 -3.76 -10.31 -9.58
N ASP A 3 -2.71 -11.04 -9.95
CA ASP A 3 -1.75 -10.62 -10.96
C ASP A 3 -1.97 -11.44 -12.24
N TYR A 4 -3.07 -11.15 -12.92
CA TYR A 4 -3.57 -11.97 -14.03
C TYR A 4 -2.61 -12.02 -15.23
N PHE A 5 -1.84 -10.95 -15.45
CA PHE A 5 -0.88 -10.84 -16.54
C PHE A 5 0.57 -11.09 -16.11
N ASP A 6 0.78 -11.57 -14.87
CA ASP A 6 2.11 -11.78 -14.29
C ASP A 6 3.02 -10.55 -14.43
N LEU A 7 2.48 -9.36 -14.12
CA LEU A 7 3.21 -8.11 -14.19
C LEU A 7 4.42 -8.11 -13.26
N ALA A 8 4.34 -8.85 -12.15
CA ALA A 8 5.45 -9.08 -11.24
C ALA A 8 6.67 -9.70 -11.94
N ALA A 9 6.49 -10.51 -12.99
CA ALA A 9 7.60 -11.14 -13.72
C ALA A 9 8.57 -10.12 -14.32
N ASN A 10 8.08 -8.94 -14.71
CA ASN A 10 8.89 -7.86 -15.28
C ASN A 10 9.68 -7.06 -14.24
N LEU A 11 9.40 -7.26 -12.95
CA LEU A 11 10.10 -6.61 -11.85
C LEU A 11 11.32 -7.41 -11.42
N SER A 12 12.41 -6.72 -11.12
CA SER A 12 13.56 -7.24 -10.41
C SER A 12 13.20 -7.68 -8.98
N ALA A 13 14.09 -8.44 -8.34
CA ALA A 13 13.90 -8.88 -6.96
C ALA A 13 13.76 -7.69 -5.98
N GLU A 14 14.53 -6.62 -6.20
CA GLU A 14 14.47 -5.42 -5.37
C GLU A 14 13.13 -4.69 -5.53
N GLU A 15 12.65 -4.50 -6.76
CA GLU A 15 11.36 -3.86 -7.01
C GLU A 15 10.19 -4.65 -6.41
N ARG A 16 10.26 -6.00 -6.46
CA ARG A 16 9.26 -6.85 -5.80
C ARG A 16 9.29 -6.70 -4.29
N LEU A 17 10.49 -6.65 -3.69
CA LEU A 17 10.65 -6.43 -2.25
C LEU A 17 10.02 -5.10 -1.84
N ILE A 18 10.37 -4.00 -2.53
CA ILE A 18 9.80 -2.67 -2.27
C ILE A 18 8.28 -2.69 -2.35
N ARG A 19 7.72 -3.30 -3.40
CA ARG A 19 6.27 -3.42 -3.58
C ARG A 19 5.61 -4.18 -2.44
N ASP A 20 6.20 -5.30 -2.03
CA ASP A 20 5.62 -6.16 -1.01
C ASP A 20 5.68 -5.50 0.37
N THR A 21 6.80 -4.85 0.71
CA THR A 21 6.93 -4.05 1.94
C THR A 21 5.98 -2.86 1.95
N ALA A 22 5.82 -2.14 0.84
CA ALA A 22 4.86 -1.04 0.75
C ALA A 22 3.41 -1.52 0.93
N ARG A 23 3.08 -2.71 0.40
CA ARG A 23 1.75 -3.31 0.59
C ARG A 23 1.49 -3.62 2.06
N GLU A 24 2.45 -4.24 2.74
CA GLU A 24 2.34 -4.56 4.17
C GLU A 24 2.11 -3.28 5.00
N PHE A 25 2.90 -2.24 4.76
CA PHE A 25 2.69 -0.93 5.39
C PHE A 25 1.27 -0.38 5.18
N VAL A 26 0.74 -0.44 3.95
CA VAL A 26 -0.63 0.03 3.67
C VAL A 26 -1.67 -0.81 4.39
N GLU A 27 -1.52 -2.14 4.42
CA GLU A 27 -2.44 -3.03 5.12
C GLU A 27 -2.46 -2.78 6.63
N GLU A 28 -1.30 -2.51 7.23
CA GLU A 28 -1.17 -2.34 8.69
C GLU A 28 -1.44 -0.92 9.18
N ARG A 29 -0.99 0.10 8.43
CA ARG A 29 -0.99 1.50 8.87
C ARG A 29 -2.05 2.36 8.21
N VAL A 30 -2.42 2.07 6.96
CA VAL A 30 -3.34 2.92 6.19
C VAL A 30 -4.75 2.35 6.20
N ARG A 31 -4.91 1.05 5.90
CA ARG A 31 -6.22 0.38 5.78
C ARG A 31 -7.13 0.56 7.00
N PRO A 32 -6.64 0.55 8.27
CA PRO A 32 -7.54 0.70 9.42
C PRO A 32 -8.25 2.06 9.50
N GLU A 33 -7.62 3.13 8.99
CA GLU A 33 -8.03 4.52 9.26
C GLU A 33 -8.53 5.24 7.99
N ILE A 34 -8.18 4.73 6.80
CA ILE A 34 -8.44 5.43 5.52
C ILE A 34 -9.92 5.67 5.22
N ALA A 35 -10.82 4.81 5.70
CA ALA A 35 -12.26 4.97 5.49
C ALA A 35 -12.78 6.23 6.20
N ASP A 36 -12.42 6.41 7.46
CA ASP A 36 -12.81 7.57 8.26
C ASP A 36 -12.26 8.87 7.67
N HIS A 37 -10.98 8.86 7.26
CA HIS A 37 -10.37 10.02 6.61
C HIS A 37 -11.03 10.36 5.26
N PHE A 38 -11.42 9.34 4.48
CA PHE A 38 -12.14 9.55 3.22
C PHE A 38 -13.52 10.18 3.46
N GLU A 39 -14.29 9.66 4.42
CA GLU A 39 -15.61 10.19 4.76
C GLU A 39 -15.53 11.62 5.32
N ALA A 40 -14.53 11.90 6.16
CA ALA A 40 -14.31 13.21 6.75
C ALA A 40 -13.65 14.23 5.79
N GLY A 41 -13.12 13.78 4.65
CA GLY A 41 -12.35 14.63 3.73
C GLY A 41 -11.06 15.18 4.35
N THR A 42 -10.41 14.39 5.20
CA THR A 42 -9.18 14.78 5.91
C THR A 42 -7.97 13.98 5.43
N PHE A 43 -6.77 14.47 5.76
CA PHE A 43 -5.52 13.82 5.39
C PHE A 43 -4.80 13.26 6.63
N PRO A 44 -4.37 11.98 6.63
CA PRO A 44 -3.75 11.32 7.78
C PRO A 44 -2.28 11.71 7.96
N THR A 45 -2.01 12.84 8.62
CA THR A 45 -0.65 13.37 8.79
C THR A 45 0.25 12.51 9.68
N GLU A 46 -0.34 11.79 10.62
CA GLU A 46 0.30 10.87 11.56
C GLU A 46 0.91 9.64 10.90
N ILE A 47 0.53 9.33 9.66
CA ILE A 47 1.11 8.23 8.88
C ILE A 47 2.46 8.64 8.25
N ILE A 48 2.73 9.95 8.10
CA ILE A 48 3.98 10.44 7.49
C ILE A 48 5.20 10.25 8.40
N THR A 49 4.98 10.32 9.72
CA THR A 49 6.03 10.33 10.76
C THR A 49 6.37 8.95 11.26
#